data_AF-A0A0J1G0M2-F1
#
_entry.id   AF-A0A0J1G0M2-F1
#
_cell.length_a   1.000
_cell.length_b   1.000
_cell.length_c   1.000
_cell.angle_alpha   90.00
_cell.angle_beta   90.00
_cell.angle_gamma   90.00
#
_symmetry.space_group_name_H-M   'P 1'
#
loop_
_entity.id
_entity.type
_entity.pdbx_description
1 polymer ?
#
loop_
_entity_poly.entity_id
_entity_poly.type
_entity_poly.pdbx_seq_one_letter_code
_entity_poly.pdbx_strand_id
1 'polypeptide(L)'
;MKKMMATLLCAVLVTGLCACGSPKAPTEETKSGQTTDADAKEPAGEEKSGSDSATKIAWYAPAPHPYFDEVKKGVEKFQEDQGVEVVIQIGPDWTQASENEKVEALIAQGVNALSIYPCDASGANGLYEEITKKMGVNVINFGTDTAKPTTASFAVATDVKQAAYDATEAVIKMMGEKGNILNVLEVLEDPNTALRKEGVEEAVAKYPDVTIIQEIAGIKTQEEAVSKIESALSANVGKIDGIVCTGLVTSVGMTQTLSDYYEKQGDDKHIYTVAIDTDSGVMKGIENGIVDATIAQNTAGHGYISCMILKYMGEGYKVKDGQYFINAGNVIVTKDNQTTYEAELDQVTQDILGKLTTEYLTK
;
A
#
# COMPACT_ATOMS: atom_id res chain seq x y z
N MET A 1 0.34 38.03 33.45
CA MET A 1 1.67 38.15 32.83
C MET A 1 1.54 37.81 31.35
N LYS A 2 1.96 38.74 30.49
CA LYS A 2 2.20 38.67 29.03
C LYS A 2 1.13 38.01 28.13
N LYS A 3 0.21 38.86 27.62
CA LYS A 3 -0.39 38.71 26.28
C LYS A 3 0.51 39.47 25.29
N MET A 4 0.94 38.84 24.21
CA MET A 4 1.60 39.52 23.09
C MET A 4 1.17 38.91 21.76
N MET A 5 1.17 39.80 20.75
CA MET A 5 1.01 39.61 19.31
C MET A 5 -0.42 39.54 18.75
N ALA A 6 -0.78 40.59 18.01
CA ALA A 6 -0.98 40.50 16.57
C ALA A 6 -1.29 41.90 16.00
N THR A 7 -0.35 42.52 15.26
CA THR A 7 -0.66 43.34 14.08
C THR A 7 0.65 43.61 13.34
N LEU A 8 0.78 43.18 12.08
CA LEU A 8 1.56 43.94 11.12
C LEU A 8 0.93 43.81 9.72
N LEU A 9 0.60 44.98 9.20
CA LEU A 9 -0.07 45.25 7.93
C LEU A 9 0.98 45.58 6.87
N CYS A 10 0.66 45.22 5.63
CA CYS A 10 1.40 45.41 4.39
C CYS A 10 2.07 46.79 4.18
N ALA A 11 3.21 46.79 3.50
CA ALA A 11 3.63 47.91 2.66
C ALA A 11 4.36 47.40 1.40
N VAL A 12 3.71 47.64 0.26
CA VAL A 12 4.24 47.57 -1.10
C VAL A 12 5.13 48.78 -1.34
N LEU A 13 6.27 48.61 -2.01
CA LEU A 13 6.96 49.70 -2.71
C LEU A 13 7.69 49.19 -3.95
N VAL A 14 7.68 50.05 -4.96
CA VAL A 14 7.75 49.80 -6.39
C VAL A 14 9.03 50.45 -6.97
N THR A 15 9.46 49.96 -8.13
CA THR A 15 10.29 50.56 -9.19
C THR A 15 11.81 50.67 -9.07
N GLY A 16 12.47 50.31 -10.18
CA GLY A 16 13.80 50.77 -10.57
C GLY A 16 14.36 50.05 -11.80
N LEU A 17 14.04 50.54 -13.01
CA LEU A 17 14.59 50.12 -14.31
C LEU A 17 15.95 50.80 -14.63
N CYS A 18 16.62 50.27 -15.66
CA CYS A 18 17.78 50.79 -16.44
C CYS A 18 19.18 50.54 -15.84
N ALA A 19 20.27 50.46 -16.59
CA ALA A 19 20.66 50.02 -17.94
C ALA A 19 22.18 50.35 -18.06
N CYS A 20 22.88 49.69 -18.99
CA CYS A 20 24.19 50.03 -19.56
C CYS A 20 25.50 49.67 -18.82
N GLY A 21 26.40 49.01 -19.56
CA GLY A 21 27.81 49.41 -19.61
C GLY A 21 28.86 48.32 -19.37
N SER A 22 29.35 47.68 -20.43
CA SER A 22 30.61 46.91 -20.42
C SER A 22 31.84 47.84 -20.35
N PRO A 23 33.02 47.30 -19.95
CA PRO A 23 34.17 47.37 -20.86
C PRO A 23 35.02 46.07 -20.98
N LYS A 24 35.32 45.78 -22.26
CA LYS A 24 36.42 45.07 -22.96
C LYS A 24 37.73 44.79 -22.16
N ALA A 25 38.16 43.52 -22.03
CA ALA A 25 39.22 42.75 -22.76
C ALA A 25 40.69 43.03 -22.33
N PRO A 26 41.67 42.10 -22.48
CA PRO A 26 42.11 41.43 -23.74
C PRO A 26 42.26 39.89 -23.64
N THR A 27 41.83 39.06 -24.61
CA THR A 27 42.52 38.55 -25.84
C THR A 27 44.02 38.30 -25.79
N GLU A 28 44.40 37.02 -25.92
CA GLU A 28 45.63 36.56 -26.58
C GLU A 28 45.34 35.27 -27.39
N GLU A 29 46.22 34.97 -28.34
CA GLU A 29 45.93 34.53 -29.70
C GLU A 29 45.83 33.02 -29.98
N THR A 30 45.10 32.73 -31.05
CA THR A 30 44.98 31.51 -31.86
C THR A 30 46.31 31.09 -32.52
N LYS A 31 46.55 29.77 -32.67
CA LYS A 31 47.09 29.20 -33.92
C LYS A 31 46.46 27.85 -34.27
N SER A 32 46.02 27.75 -35.51
CA SER A 32 45.48 26.58 -36.19
C SER A 32 46.59 25.68 -36.76
N GLY A 33 46.28 24.40 -37.04
CA GLY A 33 47.13 23.54 -37.88
C GLY A 33 46.53 22.15 -38.16
N GLN A 34 45.86 22.05 -39.31
CA GLN A 34 45.68 20.91 -40.25
C GLN A 34 45.74 19.42 -39.80
N THR A 35 44.62 18.74 -40.10
CA THR A 35 44.44 17.45 -40.80
C THR A 35 45.63 16.53 -41.07
N THR A 36 45.49 15.26 -40.68
CA THR A 36 45.88 14.09 -41.51
C THR A 36 44.89 12.94 -41.29
N ASP A 37 44.33 12.43 -42.39
CA ASP A 37 43.65 11.15 -42.49
C ASP A 37 44.66 10.01 -42.30
N ALA A 38 44.28 9.00 -41.51
CA ALA A 38 44.91 7.69 -41.55
C ALA A 38 43.88 6.61 -41.19
N ASP A 39 43.49 5.90 -42.23
CA ASP A 39 42.72 4.65 -42.25
C ASP A 39 43.39 3.60 -41.35
N ALA A 40 42.68 3.14 -40.31
CA ALA A 40 43.14 2.05 -39.44
C ALA A 40 41.98 1.11 -39.10
N LYS A 41 42.01 -0.01 -39.82
CA LYS A 41 41.21 -1.23 -39.76
C LYS A 41 40.95 -1.72 -38.32
N GLU A 42 39.68 -1.93 -37.99
CA GLU A 42 39.20 -2.59 -36.76
C GLU A 42 39.82 -3.98 -36.54
N PRO A 43 40.16 -4.34 -35.29
CA PRO A 43 40.02 -5.70 -34.83
C PRO A 43 38.63 -5.88 -34.20
N ALA A 44 37.92 -6.92 -34.65
CA ALA A 44 36.67 -7.40 -34.08
C ALA A 44 36.84 -7.64 -32.56
N GLY A 45 36.16 -6.83 -31.75
CA GLY A 45 36.04 -7.02 -30.31
C GLY A 45 34.90 -7.97 -30.00
N GLU A 46 35.22 -8.98 -29.20
CA GLU A 46 34.30 -9.96 -28.62
C GLU A 46 33.03 -9.32 -28.07
N GLU A 47 31.88 -9.91 -28.40
CA GLU A 47 30.60 -9.60 -27.77
C GLU A 47 30.71 -9.77 -26.25
N LYS A 48 30.79 -8.64 -25.53
CA LYS A 48 30.51 -8.60 -24.10
C LYS A 48 29.02 -8.88 -23.91
N SER A 49 28.70 -10.14 -23.68
CA SER A 49 27.50 -10.58 -22.98
C SER A 49 27.31 -9.76 -21.69
N GLY A 50 26.17 -9.07 -21.58
CA GLY A 50 25.52 -8.67 -20.33
C GLY A 50 26.32 -7.79 -19.37
N SER A 51 26.01 -6.49 -19.35
CA SER A 51 26.44 -5.57 -18.30
C SER A 51 26.05 -6.09 -16.90
N ASP A 52 27.05 -6.45 -16.09
CA ASP A 52 27.04 -6.61 -14.62
C ASP A 52 26.69 -5.28 -13.90
N SER A 53 25.58 -4.62 -14.26
CA SER A 53 25.07 -3.52 -13.44
C SER A 53 24.32 -4.13 -12.26
N ALA A 54 24.98 -4.19 -11.10
CA ALA A 54 24.36 -4.62 -9.85
C ALA A 54 22.98 -3.96 -9.68
N THR A 55 21.96 -4.76 -9.37
CA THR A 55 20.60 -4.26 -9.15
C THR A 55 20.59 -3.36 -7.92
N LYS A 56 20.13 -2.12 -8.09
CA LYS A 56 20.00 -1.12 -7.04
C LYS A 56 18.53 -0.88 -6.79
N ILE A 57 18.05 -1.41 -5.66
CA ILE A 57 16.64 -1.40 -5.29
C ILE A 57 16.35 -0.15 -4.45
N ALA A 58 15.24 0.52 -4.73
CA ALA A 58 14.64 1.48 -3.82
C ALA A 58 13.23 1.06 -3.45
N TRP A 59 12.83 1.42 -2.23
CA TRP A 59 11.46 1.33 -1.76
C TRP A 59 10.95 2.75 -1.47
N TYR A 60 9.82 3.13 -2.07
CA TYR A 60 9.22 4.46 -1.92
C TYR A 60 7.82 4.40 -1.34
N ALA A 61 7.60 5.16 -0.26
CA ALA A 61 6.27 5.48 0.26
C ALA A 61 6.01 6.99 0.18
N PRO A 62 4.78 7.43 -0.11
CA PRO A 62 4.48 8.83 -0.40
C PRO A 62 4.56 9.78 0.80
N ALA A 63 4.21 9.30 1.99
CA ALA A 63 4.21 10.08 3.23
C ALA A 63 4.39 9.16 4.45
N PRO A 64 4.73 9.67 5.64
CA PRO A 64 4.70 8.88 6.87
C PRO A 64 3.28 8.35 7.16
N HIS A 65 3.14 7.04 7.37
CA HIS A 65 1.86 6.41 7.70
C HIS A 65 2.11 5.05 8.40
N PRO A 66 1.32 4.67 9.44
CA PRO A 66 1.52 3.41 10.17
C PRO A 66 1.58 2.15 9.28
N TYR A 67 0.71 2.08 8.26
CA TYR A 67 0.77 1.01 7.25
C TYR A 67 2.16 0.89 6.58
N PHE A 68 2.79 2.01 6.23
CA PHE A 68 4.11 2.00 5.60
C PHE A 68 5.22 1.61 6.57
N ASP A 69 5.07 1.91 7.87
CA ASP A 69 5.99 1.43 8.89
C ASP A 69 5.98 -0.11 8.98
N GLU A 70 4.81 -0.74 8.87
CA GLU A 70 4.68 -2.20 8.83
C GLU A 70 5.25 -2.80 7.54
N VAL A 71 4.97 -2.21 6.37
CA VAL A 71 5.58 -2.66 5.09
C VAL A 71 7.10 -2.54 5.13
N LYS A 72 7.63 -1.45 5.72
CA LYS A 72 9.06 -1.20 5.87
C LYS A 72 9.76 -2.28 6.69
N LYS A 73 9.13 -2.85 7.72
CA LYS A 73 9.70 -4.00 8.46
C LYS A 73 9.99 -5.18 7.53
N GLY A 74 9.11 -5.44 6.57
CA GLY A 74 9.32 -6.48 5.55
C GLY A 74 10.50 -6.18 4.61
N VAL A 75 10.65 -4.91 4.22
CA VAL A 75 11.82 -4.45 3.44
C VAL A 75 13.10 -4.63 4.24
N GLU A 76 13.13 -4.20 5.50
CA GLU A 76 14.29 -4.34 6.39
C GLU A 76 14.67 -5.80 6.60
N LYS A 77 13.68 -6.68 6.82
CA LYS A 77 13.88 -8.12 6.91
C LYS A 77 14.44 -8.72 5.62
N PHE A 78 13.98 -8.27 4.45
CA PHE A 78 14.56 -8.67 3.17
C PHE A 78 16.05 -8.28 3.08
N GLN A 79 16.41 -7.07 3.49
CA GLN A 79 17.82 -6.64 3.49
C GLN A 79 18.68 -7.53 4.39
N GLU A 80 18.19 -7.85 5.58
CA GLU A 80 18.87 -8.74 6.53
C GLU A 80 19.04 -10.15 5.95
N ASP A 81 17.96 -10.76 5.47
CA ASP A 81 17.95 -12.14 4.99
C ASP A 81 18.77 -12.32 3.70
N GLN A 82 18.74 -11.34 2.79
CA GLN A 82 19.36 -11.44 1.45
C GLN A 82 20.71 -10.74 1.33
N GLY A 83 21.09 -9.91 2.31
CA GLY A 83 22.31 -9.09 2.22
C GLY A 83 22.28 -8.07 1.07
N VAL A 84 21.09 -7.63 0.65
CA VAL A 84 20.87 -6.65 -0.42
C VAL A 84 20.41 -5.34 0.18
N GLU A 85 21.11 -4.24 -0.12
CA GLU A 85 20.72 -2.90 0.31
C GLU A 85 19.50 -2.40 -0.49
N VAL A 86 18.53 -1.79 0.21
CA VAL A 86 17.37 -1.13 -0.36
C VAL A 86 17.37 0.33 0.09
N VAL A 87 17.34 1.26 -0.86
CA VAL A 87 17.19 2.68 -0.55
C VAL A 87 15.75 2.95 -0.13
N ILE A 88 15.54 3.17 1.17
CA ILE A 88 14.22 3.48 1.74
C ILE A 88 14.00 5.00 1.65
N GLN A 89 13.01 5.43 0.87
CA GLN A 89 12.63 6.82 0.72
C GLN A 89 11.16 7.02 1.11
N ILE A 90 10.92 7.95 2.03
CA ILE A 90 9.56 8.41 2.37
C ILE A 90 9.40 9.84 1.85
N GLY A 91 8.31 10.08 1.12
CA GLY A 91 7.95 11.39 0.61
C GLY A 91 7.32 12.30 1.67
N PRO A 92 7.05 13.57 1.33
CA PRO A 92 6.47 14.52 2.26
C PRO A 92 4.92 14.51 2.27
N ASP A 93 4.28 14.06 1.18
CA ASP A 93 2.85 14.19 0.94
C ASP A 93 2.35 13.21 -0.13
N TRP A 94 1.02 13.08 -0.22
CA TRP A 94 0.31 12.20 -1.15
C TRP A 94 0.11 12.81 -2.54
N THR A 95 1.08 13.58 -3.05
CA THR A 95 0.96 14.21 -4.38
C THR A 95 1.82 13.49 -5.41
N GLN A 96 1.26 13.32 -6.62
CA GLN A 96 2.00 12.73 -7.74
C GLN A 96 3.24 13.55 -8.12
N ALA A 97 3.19 14.87 -7.95
CA ALA A 97 4.33 15.74 -8.25
C ALA A 97 5.53 15.47 -7.32
N SER A 98 5.28 15.35 -6.01
CA SER A 98 6.30 14.97 -5.04
C SER A 98 6.85 13.56 -5.31
N GLU A 99 5.98 12.60 -5.66
CA GLU A 99 6.39 11.25 -6.04
C GLU A 99 7.34 11.25 -7.24
N ASN A 100 6.97 11.96 -8.32
CA ASN A 100 7.81 12.07 -9.51
C ASN A 100 9.21 12.63 -9.16
N GLU A 101 9.27 13.74 -8.43
CA GLU A 101 10.56 14.37 -8.06
C GLU A 101 11.46 13.40 -7.28
N LYS A 102 10.90 12.66 -6.31
CA LYS A 102 11.67 11.73 -5.49
C LYS A 102 12.11 10.50 -6.28
N VAL A 103 11.24 9.95 -7.12
CA VAL A 103 11.58 8.80 -7.96
C VAL A 103 12.64 9.16 -9.00
N GLU A 104 12.51 10.31 -9.66
CA GLU A 104 13.54 10.81 -10.59
C GLU A 104 14.89 10.99 -9.90
N ALA A 105 14.91 11.52 -8.67
CA ALA A 105 16.14 11.65 -7.88
C ALA A 105 16.76 10.30 -7.51
N LEU A 106 15.95 9.29 -7.17
CA LEU A 106 16.42 7.92 -6.91
C LEU A 106 17.04 7.30 -8.16
N ILE A 107 16.38 7.44 -9.32
CA ILE A 107 16.89 6.94 -10.59
C ILE A 107 18.18 7.65 -10.99
N ALA A 108 18.29 8.96 -10.76
CA ALA A 108 19.52 9.71 -10.97
C ALA A 108 20.68 9.23 -10.07
N GLN A 109 20.39 8.62 -8.91
CA GLN A 109 21.37 7.95 -8.03
C GLN A 109 21.71 6.52 -8.49
N GLY A 110 21.14 6.08 -9.61
CA GLY A 110 21.39 4.79 -10.25
C GLY A 110 20.46 3.67 -9.79
N VAL A 111 19.35 3.98 -9.11
CA VAL A 111 18.29 3.00 -8.85
C VAL A 111 17.71 2.51 -10.17
N ASN A 112 17.63 1.19 -10.34
CA ASN A 112 17.09 0.52 -11.53
C ASN A 112 15.98 -0.50 -11.20
N ALA A 113 15.60 -0.60 -9.92
CA ALA A 113 14.53 -1.43 -9.43
C ALA A 113 13.77 -0.66 -8.33
N LEU A 114 12.46 -0.51 -8.48
CA LEU A 114 11.64 0.34 -7.63
C LEU A 114 10.42 -0.44 -7.10
N SER A 115 10.32 -0.54 -5.79
CA SER A 115 9.09 -0.93 -5.09
C SER A 115 8.39 0.34 -4.63
N ILE A 116 7.17 0.60 -5.06
CA ILE A 116 6.51 1.90 -4.87
C ILE A 116 5.05 1.75 -4.49
N TYR A 117 4.56 2.60 -3.59
CA TYR A 117 3.13 2.81 -3.41
C TYR A 117 2.71 4.00 -4.28
N PRO A 118 1.85 3.83 -5.29
CA PRO A 118 1.43 4.94 -6.15
C PRO A 118 0.53 5.91 -5.40
N CYS A 119 0.88 7.20 -5.40
CA CYS A 119 0.03 8.29 -4.90
C CYS A 119 -1.34 8.34 -5.59
N ASP A 120 -1.36 8.18 -6.92
CA ASP A 120 -2.56 8.17 -7.74
C ASP A 120 -2.50 7.02 -8.74
N ALA A 121 -3.54 6.20 -8.78
CA ALA A 121 -3.56 5.01 -9.62
C ALA A 121 -3.38 5.31 -11.12
N SER A 122 -3.89 6.45 -11.61
CA SER A 122 -3.76 6.85 -13.02
C SER A 122 -2.53 7.73 -13.26
N GLY A 123 -2.26 8.67 -12.36
CA GLY A 123 -1.16 9.63 -12.42
C GLY A 123 0.21 8.96 -12.43
N ALA A 124 0.39 7.90 -11.64
CA ALA A 124 1.65 7.17 -11.55
C ALA A 124 2.05 6.49 -12.87
N ASN A 125 1.09 6.12 -13.73
CA ASN A 125 1.41 5.48 -15.01
C ASN A 125 2.25 6.36 -15.94
N GLY A 126 2.07 7.69 -15.92
CA GLY A 126 2.88 8.59 -16.73
C GLY A 126 4.37 8.51 -16.36
N LEU A 127 4.67 8.49 -15.06
CA LEU A 127 6.02 8.27 -14.54
C LEU A 127 6.53 6.87 -14.92
N TYR A 128 5.71 5.83 -14.73
CA TYR A 128 6.12 4.45 -14.98
C TYR A 128 6.46 4.22 -16.45
N GLU A 129 5.67 4.74 -17.38
CA GLU A 129 5.97 4.62 -18.81
C GLU A 129 7.32 5.24 -19.17
N GLU A 130 7.66 6.38 -18.57
CA GLU A 130 8.95 7.03 -18.77
C GLU A 130 10.11 6.17 -18.25
N ILE A 131 10.07 5.79 -16.97
CA ILE A 131 11.20 5.13 -16.32
C ILE A 131 11.37 3.67 -16.77
N THR A 132 10.28 2.96 -17.04
CA THR A 132 10.34 1.58 -17.53
C THR A 132 10.80 1.51 -18.99
N LYS A 133 10.20 2.32 -19.89
CA LYS A 133 10.48 2.22 -21.33
C LYS A 133 11.79 2.90 -21.73
N LYS A 134 12.14 4.05 -21.12
CA LYS A 134 13.33 4.81 -21.51
C LYS A 134 14.57 4.42 -20.69
N MET A 135 14.38 4.03 -19.44
CA MET A 135 15.48 3.82 -18.49
C MET A 135 15.62 2.36 -18.04
N GLY A 136 14.68 1.48 -18.41
CA GLY A 136 14.74 0.06 -18.09
C GLY A 136 14.53 -0.24 -16.61
N VAL A 137 13.88 0.66 -15.87
CA VAL A 137 13.60 0.47 -14.43
C VAL A 137 12.50 -0.57 -14.27
N ASN A 138 12.74 -1.58 -13.43
CA ASN A 138 11.70 -2.52 -13.01
C ASN A 138 10.87 -1.87 -11.90
N VAL A 139 9.55 -1.86 -12.03
CA VAL A 139 8.63 -1.23 -11.07
C VAL A 139 7.67 -2.28 -10.51
N ILE A 140 7.55 -2.34 -9.19
CA ILE A 140 6.57 -3.17 -8.47
C ILE A 140 5.73 -2.24 -7.60
N ASN A 141 4.41 -2.28 -7.78
CA ASN A 141 3.50 -1.62 -6.86
C ASN A 141 3.36 -2.48 -5.60
N PHE A 142 3.36 -1.86 -4.43
CA PHE A 142 3.00 -2.54 -3.18
C PHE A 142 1.74 -1.95 -2.56
N GLY A 143 0.91 -2.80 -1.97
CA GLY A 143 -0.31 -2.40 -1.26
C GLY A 143 -1.51 -2.02 -2.13
N THR A 144 -1.29 -1.62 -3.37
CA THR A 144 -2.37 -1.24 -4.30
C THR A 144 -1.93 -1.42 -5.76
N ASP A 145 -2.89 -1.37 -6.67
CA ASP A 145 -2.70 -1.42 -8.11
C ASP A 145 -2.75 0.00 -8.73
N THR A 146 -2.08 0.19 -9.86
CA THR A 146 -2.31 1.34 -10.75
C THR A 146 -3.43 1.04 -11.75
N ALA A 147 -4.01 2.09 -12.35
CA ALA A 147 -5.01 1.92 -13.39
C ALA A 147 -4.41 1.18 -14.59
N LYS A 148 -5.17 0.27 -15.21
CA LYS A 148 -4.71 -0.49 -16.39
C LYS A 148 -5.05 0.27 -17.69
N PRO A 149 -4.20 0.20 -18.73
CA PRO A 149 -2.92 -0.51 -18.79
C PRO A 149 -1.82 0.18 -17.98
N THR A 150 -0.87 -0.59 -17.47
CA THR A 150 0.30 -0.11 -16.71
C THR A 150 1.57 -0.83 -17.14
N THR A 151 2.73 -0.21 -16.91
CA THR A 151 4.06 -0.80 -17.14
C THR A 151 4.72 -1.32 -15.87
N ALA A 152 4.06 -1.20 -14.70
CA ALA A 152 4.49 -1.92 -13.51
C ALA A 152 4.50 -3.44 -13.82
N SER A 153 5.50 -4.14 -13.31
CA SER A 153 5.67 -5.58 -13.55
C SER A 153 4.72 -6.41 -12.69
N PHE A 154 4.49 -5.97 -11.44
CA PHE A 154 3.49 -6.54 -10.56
C PHE A 154 2.84 -5.49 -9.67
N ALA A 155 1.69 -5.84 -9.12
CA ALA A 155 1.17 -5.28 -7.88
C ALA A 155 1.15 -6.39 -6.80
N VAL A 156 1.84 -6.15 -5.69
CA VAL A 156 1.89 -7.04 -4.53
C VAL A 156 1.05 -6.42 -3.42
N ALA A 157 -0.15 -6.96 -3.18
CA ALA A 157 -1.09 -6.41 -2.23
C ALA A 157 -1.98 -7.50 -1.65
N THR A 158 -2.79 -7.15 -0.64
CA THR A 158 -3.90 -7.98 -0.21
C THR A 158 -4.99 -7.96 -1.27
N ASP A 159 -5.55 -9.13 -1.61
CA ASP A 159 -6.84 -9.20 -2.29
C ASP A 159 -7.96 -8.74 -1.32
N VAL A 160 -8.31 -7.46 -1.37
CA VAL A 160 -9.27 -6.85 -0.44
C VAL A 160 -10.69 -7.36 -0.62
N LYS A 161 -11.06 -7.83 -1.82
CA LYS A 161 -12.35 -8.48 -2.06
C LYS A 161 -12.39 -9.82 -1.34
N GLN A 162 -11.35 -10.65 -1.54
CA GLN A 162 -11.24 -11.94 -0.87
C GLN A 162 -11.16 -11.78 0.65
N ALA A 163 -10.40 -10.80 1.16
CA ALA A 163 -10.31 -10.53 2.59
C ALA A 163 -11.68 -10.16 3.21
N ALA A 164 -12.48 -9.34 2.53
CA ALA A 164 -13.84 -9.01 2.99
C ALA A 164 -14.81 -10.18 2.88
N TYR A 165 -14.66 -11.01 1.83
CA TYR A 165 -15.37 -12.28 1.71
C TYR A 165 -15.06 -13.19 2.90
N ASP A 166 -13.77 -13.40 3.22
CA ASP A 166 -13.31 -14.29 4.29
C ASP A 166 -13.76 -13.79 5.67
N ALA A 167 -13.69 -12.46 5.91
CA ALA A 167 -14.22 -11.83 7.10
C ALA A 167 -15.73 -12.09 7.28
N THR A 168 -16.47 -11.96 6.17
CA THR A 168 -17.92 -12.17 6.17
C THR A 168 -18.29 -13.63 6.37
N GLU A 169 -17.56 -14.55 5.72
CA GLU A 169 -17.78 -15.98 5.88
C GLU A 169 -17.47 -16.41 7.33
N ALA A 170 -16.45 -15.83 7.95
CA ALA A 170 -16.12 -16.07 9.35
C ALA A 170 -17.24 -15.61 10.30
N VAL A 171 -17.75 -14.37 10.15
CA VAL A 171 -18.85 -13.89 11.01
C VAL A 171 -20.12 -14.73 10.82
N ILE A 172 -20.43 -15.13 9.59
CA ILE A 172 -21.57 -15.99 9.27
C ILE A 172 -21.45 -17.34 9.98
N LYS A 173 -20.27 -17.97 9.93
CA LYS A 173 -20.02 -19.25 10.61
C LYS A 173 -20.15 -19.11 12.13
N MET A 174 -19.61 -18.04 12.71
CA MET A 174 -19.68 -17.78 14.16
C MET A 174 -21.12 -17.62 14.66
N MET A 175 -21.99 -16.95 13.88
CA MET A 175 -23.40 -16.80 14.23
C MET A 175 -24.27 -18.03 13.91
N GLY A 176 -23.68 -19.10 13.36
CA GLY A 176 -24.37 -20.35 13.06
C GLY A 176 -25.14 -20.34 11.74
N GLU A 177 -24.61 -19.64 10.73
CA GLU A 177 -25.06 -19.66 9.32
C GLU A 177 -26.49 -19.16 9.06
N LYS A 178 -27.06 -18.41 10.01
CA LYS A 178 -28.38 -17.78 9.89
C LYS A 178 -28.43 -16.48 10.67
N GLY A 179 -29.24 -15.54 10.20
CA GLY A 179 -29.48 -14.28 10.91
C GLY A 179 -29.12 -13.04 10.10
N ASN A 180 -28.98 -11.93 10.80
CA ASN A 180 -28.84 -10.61 10.21
C ASN A 180 -27.46 -10.03 10.50
N ILE A 181 -26.79 -9.54 9.45
CA ILE A 181 -25.50 -8.85 9.59
C ILE A 181 -25.61 -7.36 9.28
N LEU A 182 -24.86 -6.55 10.02
CA LEU A 182 -24.50 -5.20 9.58
C LEU A 182 -23.25 -5.27 8.71
N ASN A 183 -23.32 -4.66 7.52
CA ASN A 183 -22.15 -4.41 6.68
C ASN A 183 -21.66 -2.97 6.89
N VAL A 184 -20.44 -2.79 7.40
CA VAL A 184 -19.87 -1.47 7.71
C VAL A 184 -18.67 -1.19 6.80
N LEU A 185 -18.88 -0.26 5.87
CA LEU A 185 -17.96 0.15 4.82
C LEU A 185 -17.33 1.52 5.13
N GLU A 186 -16.14 1.75 4.60
CA GLU A 186 -15.42 3.03 4.72
C GLU A 186 -15.96 4.09 3.72
N VAL A 187 -15.08 4.86 3.09
CA VAL A 187 -15.42 5.89 2.11
C VAL A 187 -15.79 5.27 0.77
N LEU A 188 -16.86 5.77 0.14
CA LEU A 188 -17.39 5.20 -1.10
C LEU A 188 -16.54 5.56 -2.33
N GLU A 189 -15.72 6.60 -2.22
CA GLU A 189 -14.82 7.05 -3.27
C GLU A 189 -13.55 6.18 -3.37
N ASP A 190 -13.25 5.36 -2.36
CA ASP A 190 -12.14 4.41 -2.39
C ASP A 190 -12.54 3.17 -3.23
N PRO A 191 -11.83 2.84 -4.32
CA PRO A 191 -12.09 1.65 -5.12
C PRO A 191 -12.02 0.35 -4.29
N ASN A 192 -11.20 0.29 -3.23
CA ASN A 192 -11.13 -0.89 -2.36
C ASN A 192 -12.44 -1.11 -1.60
N THR A 193 -13.17 -0.04 -1.23
CA THR A 193 -14.47 -0.16 -0.57
C THR A 193 -15.50 -0.85 -1.47
N ALA A 194 -15.48 -0.56 -2.78
CA ALA A 194 -16.35 -1.24 -3.74
C ALA A 194 -16.04 -2.74 -3.82
N LEU A 195 -14.76 -3.11 -3.91
CA LEU A 195 -14.31 -4.51 -3.93
C LEU A 195 -14.65 -5.26 -2.64
N ARG A 196 -14.46 -4.62 -1.48
CA ARG A 196 -14.82 -5.19 -0.18
C ARG A 196 -16.32 -5.42 -0.07
N LYS A 197 -17.13 -4.46 -0.54
CA LYS A 197 -18.58 -4.61 -0.61
C LYS A 197 -18.98 -5.82 -1.46
N GLU A 198 -18.41 -5.96 -2.66
CA GLU A 198 -18.66 -7.14 -3.50
C GLU A 198 -18.30 -8.44 -2.79
N GLY A 199 -17.18 -8.47 -2.04
CA GLY A 199 -16.77 -9.63 -1.25
C GLY A 199 -17.79 -10.01 -0.16
N VAL A 200 -18.31 -9.01 0.56
CA VAL A 200 -19.37 -9.20 1.57
C VAL A 200 -20.64 -9.75 0.91
N GLU A 201 -21.10 -9.13 -0.18
CA GLU A 201 -22.30 -9.55 -0.90
C GLU A 201 -22.17 -10.96 -1.46
N GLU A 202 -21.00 -11.31 -2.02
CA GLU A 202 -20.71 -12.64 -2.55
C GLU A 202 -20.66 -13.72 -1.46
N ALA A 203 -20.12 -13.41 -0.28
CA ALA A 203 -20.16 -14.29 0.86
C ALA A 203 -21.60 -14.55 1.32
N VAL A 204 -22.38 -13.48 1.56
CA VAL A 204 -23.78 -13.60 2.00
C VAL A 204 -24.64 -14.36 0.99
N ALA A 205 -24.43 -14.17 -0.31
CA ALA A 205 -25.19 -14.86 -1.35
C ALA A 205 -25.09 -16.40 -1.29
N LYS A 206 -24.06 -16.95 -0.63
CA LYS A 206 -23.89 -18.40 -0.41
C LYS A 206 -24.73 -18.93 0.77
N TYR A 207 -25.29 -18.06 1.61
CA TYR A 207 -26.02 -18.41 2.83
C TYR A 207 -27.46 -17.85 2.76
N PRO A 208 -28.45 -18.64 2.31
CA PRO A 208 -29.80 -18.15 2.05
C PRO A 208 -30.57 -17.69 3.30
N ASP A 209 -30.16 -18.14 4.49
CA ASP A 209 -30.74 -17.75 5.78
C ASP A 209 -30.01 -16.56 6.43
N VAL A 210 -29.06 -15.95 5.71
CA VAL A 210 -28.34 -14.74 6.13
C VAL A 210 -28.82 -13.54 5.32
N THR A 211 -29.00 -12.41 5.99
CA THR A 211 -29.38 -11.14 5.34
C THR A 211 -28.51 -9.99 5.82
N ILE A 212 -28.04 -9.16 4.89
CA ILE A 212 -27.50 -7.84 5.24
C ILE A 212 -28.68 -6.95 5.63
N ILE A 213 -28.94 -6.79 6.93
CA ILE A 213 -30.10 -6.03 7.41
C ILE A 213 -29.92 -4.53 7.21
N GLN A 214 -28.67 -4.07 7.21
CA GLN A 214 -28.31 -2.70 6.92
C GLN A 214 -26.85 -2.61 6.45
N GLU A 215 -26.63 -1.80 5.42
CA GLU A 215 -25.32 -1.34 5.00
C GLU A 215 -25.08 0.08 5.54
N ILE A 216 -23.90 0.29 6.12
CA ILE A 216 -23.42 1.57 6.63
C ILE A 216 -22.19 1.93 5.82
N ALA A 217 -22.12 3.14 5.27
CA ALA A 217 -21.00 3.57 4.44
C ALA A 217 -20.69 5.08 4.58
N GLY A 218 -19.66 5.53 3.89
CA GLY A 218 -19.22 6.92 3.88
C GLY A 218 -18.63 7.34 5.21
N ILE A 219 -17.84 6.45 5.84
CA ILE A 219 -17.18 6.68 7.13
C ILE A 219 -15.75 7.15 6.86
N LYS A 220 -15.42 8.36 7.32
CA LYS A 220 -14.10 9.01 7.17
C LYS A 220 -13.34 9.08 8.48
N THR A 221 -14.04 9.13 9.61
CA THR A 221 -13.42 9.25 10.93
C THR A 221 -13.97 8.21 11.91
N GLN A 222 -13.21 7.96 12.98
CA GLN A 222 -13.63 7.07 14.04
C GLN A 222 -14.92 7.56 14.72
N GLU A 223 -15.09 8.88 14.90
CA GLU A 223 -16.31 9.45 15.47
C GLU A 223 -17.54 9.22 14.58
N GLU A 224 -17.38 9.33 13.25
CA GLU A 224 -18.44 8.99 12.31
C GLU A 224 -18.78 7.50 12.37
N ALA A 225 -17.78 6.63 12.48
CA ALA A 225 -17.96 5.19 12.64
C ALA A 225 -18.79 4.90 13.90
N VAL A 226 -18.38 5.42 15.05
CA VAL A 226 -19.09 5.26 16.32
C VAL A 226 -20.54 5.72 16.20
N SER A 227 -20.76 6.95 15.74
CA SER A 227 -22.10 7.54 15.64
C SER A 227 -23.02 6.74 14.71
N LYS A 228 -22.53 6.29 13.55
CA LYS A 228 -23.33 5.54 12.59
C LYS A 228 -23.63 4.11 13.05
N ILE A 229 -22.66 3.44 13.67
CA ILE A 229 -22.84 2.08 14.21
C ILE A 229 -23.81 2.11 15.40
N GLU A 230 -23.66 3.06 16.34
CA GLU A 230 -24.62 3.25 17.44
C GLU A 230 -26.06 3.48 16.94
N SER A 231 -26.20 4.28 15.89
CA SER A 231 -27.50 4.54 15.25
C SER A 231 -28.09 3.27 14.65
N ALA A 232 -27.27 2.43 14.00
CA ALA A 232 -27.70 1.16 13.43
C ALA A 232 -28.05 0.11 14.50
N LEU A 233 -27.28 0.03 15.59
CA LEU A 233 -27.60 -0.80 16.76
C LEU A 233 -28.97 -0.39 17.35
N SER A 234 -29.18 0.92 17.51
CA SER A 234 -30.44 1.48 18.04
C SER A 234 -31.63 1.25 17.13
N ALA A 235 -31.44 1.29 15.80
CA ALA A 235 -32.49 1.04 14.82
C ALA A 235 -32.88 -0.45 14.72
N ASN A 236 -31.96 -1.36 15.06
CA ASN A 236 -32.08 -2.80 14.89
C ASN A 236 -31.94 -3.58 16.20
N VAL A 237 -32.36 -2.99 17.33
CA VAL A 237 -32.28 -3.62 18.66
C VAL A 237 -32.81 -5.06 18.63
N GLY A 238 -31.98 -5.99 19.11
CA GLY A 238 -32.31 -7.42 19.20
C GLY A 238 -32.39 -8.17 17.87
N LYS A 239 -32.10 -7.52 16.73
CA LYS A 239 -32.17 -8.14 15.39
C LYS A 239 -30.82 -8.50 14.81
N ILE A 240 -29.74 -7.85 15.26
CA ILE A 240 -28.40 -8.04 14.71
C ILE A 240 -27.78 -9.29 15.33
N ASP A 241 -27.29 -10.18 14.47
CA ASP A 241 -26.58 -11.40 14.84
C ASP A 241 -25.07 -11.24 14.62
N GLY A 242 -24.66 -10.43 13.63
CA GLY A 242 -23.25 -10.09 13.44
C GLY A 242 -22.97 -8.75 12.78
N ILE A 243 -21.70 -8.34 12.84
CA ILE A 243 -21.19 -7.11 12.21
C ILE A 243 -19.88 -7.44 11.50
N VAL A 244 -19.78 -7.05 10.23
CA VAL A 244 -18.53 -7.06 9.46
C VAL A 244 -18.09 -5.62 9.19
N CYS A 245 -16.85 -5.29 9.57
CA CYS A 245 -16.21 -4.01 9.27
C CYS A 245 -15.09 -4.23 8.26
N THR A 246 -15.10 -3.51 7.15
CA THR A 246 -14.20 -3.81 6.03
C THR A 246 -12.92 -2.97 6.00
N GLY A 247 -12.64 -2.17 7.03
CA GLY A 247 -11.38 -1.43 7.10
C GLY A 247 -11.14 -0.75 8.45
N LEU A 248 -9.89 -0.33 8.68
CA LEU A 248 -9.38 0.16 9.95
C LEU A 248 -10.31 1.12 10.70
N VAL A 249 -10.78 2.20 10.05
CA VAL A 249 -11.56 3.24 10.74
C VAL A 249 -12.90 2.68 11.23
N THR A 250 -13.52 1.83 10.43
CA THR A 250 -14.77 1.14 10.80
C THR A 250 -14.54 0.11 11.90
N SER A 251 -13.44 -0.66 11.84
CA SER A 251 -13.08 -1.66 12.85
C SER A 251 -12.86 -1.04 14.23
N VAL A 252 -12.11 0.07 14.29
CA VAL A 252 -11.85 0.80 15.54
C VAL A 252 -13.14 1.41 16.10
N GLY A 253 -13.96 2.01 15.23
CA GLY A 253 -15.27 2.56 15.62
C GLY A 253 -16.21 1.49 16.18
N MET A 254 -16.31 0.34 15.50
CA MET A 254 -17.11 -0.81 15.93
C MET A 254 -16.64 -1.35 17.29
N THR A 255 -15.33 -1.50 17.47
CA THR A 255 -14.74 -1.97 18.74
C THR A 255 -15.10 -1.06 19.90
N GLN A 256 -14.98 0.27 19.70
CA GLN A 256 -15.36 1.25 20.71
C GLN A 256 -16.86 1.20 21.00
N THR A 257 -17.71 1.22 19.97
CA THR A 257 -19.17 1.19 20.11
C THR A 257 -19.64 -0.06 20.85
N LEU A 258 -19.10 -1.24 20.54
CA LEU A 258 -19.50 -2.47 21.23
C LEU A 258 -18.98 -2.54 22.65
N SER A 259 -17.78 -2.01 22.92
CA SER A 259 -17.29 -1.87 24.30
C SER A 259 -18.27 -1.03 25.14
N ASP A 260 -18.67 0.14 24.64
CA ASP A 260 -19.63 1.01 25.33
C ASP A 260 -21.05 0.40 25.41
N TYR A 261 -21.44 -0.41 24.42
CA TYR A 261 -22.72 -1.11 24.38
C TYR A 261 -22.81 -2.16 25.49
N TYR A 262 -21.82 -3.06 25.57
CA TYR A 262 -21.83 -4.15 26.55
C TYR A 262 -21.58 -3.66 27.98
N GLU A 263 -20.83 -2.56 28.18
CA GLU A 263 -20.73 -1.91 29.49
C GLU A 263 -22.08 -1.43 30.03
N LYS A 264 -23.00 -0.99 29.15
CA LYS A 264 -24.32 -0.48 29.54
C LYS A 264 -25.39 -1.55 29.64
N GLN A 265 -25.36 -2.55 28.76
CA GLN A 265 -26.45 -3.52 28.60
C GLN A 265 -26.21 -4.86 29.31
N GLY A 266 -25.00 -5.15 29.80
CA GLY A 266 -24.71 -6.37 30.57
C GLY A 266 -24.79 -7.64 29.73
N ASP A 267 -25.57 -8.64 30.17
CA ASP A 267 -25.69 -9.97 29.55
C ASP A 267 -26.58 -10.00 28.28
N ASP A 268 -26.56 -8.91 27.52
CA ASP A 268 -27.24 -8.84 26.23
C ASP A 268 -26.69 -9.90 25.27
N LYS A 269 -27.52 -10.29 24.29
CA LYS A 269 -27.12 -11.26 23.28
C LYS A 269 -25.83 -10.81 22.60
N HIS A 270 -24.83 -11.70 22.58
CA HIS A 270 -23.58 -11.47 21.86
C HIS A 270 -23.84 -11.25 20.36
N ILE A 271 -23.30 -10.16 19.83
CA ILE A 271 -23.25 -9.82 18.41
C ILE A 271 -21.88 -10.23 17.90
N TYR A 272 -21.83 -11.23 17.02
CA TYR A 272 -20.57 -11.74 16.48
C TYR A 272 -19.92 -10.72 15.54
N THR A 273 -18.63 -10.48 15.68
CA THR A 273 -17.96 -9.43 14.92
C THR A 273 -16.65 -9.85 14.31
N VAL A 274 -16.47 -9.44 13.06
CA VAL A 274 -15.20 -9.55 12.36
C VAL A 274 -14.77 -8.18 11.86
N ALA A 275 -13.61 -7.75 12.31
CA ALA A 275 -12.92 -6.55 11.88
C ALA A 275 -11.96 -6.83 10.71
N ILE A 276 -11.39 -5.76 10.17
CA ILE A 276 -10.19 -5.79 9.33
C ILE A 276 -9.14 -4.87 9.96
N ASP A 277 -7.87 -5.28 9.84
CA ASP A 277 -6.65 -4.68 10.40
C ASP A 277 -6.41 -4.97 11.90
N THR A 278 -5.15 -4.80 12.32
CA THR A 278 -4.63 -5.19 13.64
C THR A 278 -4.33 -3.99 14.53
N ASP A 279 -5.21 -2.98 14.49
CA ASP A 279 -5.11 -1.86 15.43
C ASP A 279 -5.08 -2.35 16.88
N SER A 280 -4.26 -1.71 17.71
CA SER A 280 -4.10 -2.11 19.11
C SER A 280 -5.42 -2.14 19.90
N GLY A 281 -6.38 -1.26 19.56
CA GLY A 281 -7.72 -1.26 20.13
C GLY A 281 -8.54 -2.47 19.70
N VAL A 282 -8.49 -2.83 18.41
CA VAL A 282 -9.14 -4.05 17.86
C VAL A 282 -8.56 -5.30 18.51
N MET A 283 -7.23 -5.40 18.60
CA MET A 283 -6.54 -6.53 19.23
C MET A 283 -6.93 -6.67 20.70
N LYS A 284 -7.01 -5.56 21.44
CA LYS A 284 -7.51 -5.57 22.82
C LYS A 284 -8.99 -5.93 22.91
N GLY A 285 -9.79 -5.52 21.91
CA GLY A 285 -11.19 -5.94 21.76
C GLY A 285 -11.31 -7.47 21.65
N ILE A 286 -10.41 -8.11 20.90
CA ILE A 286 -10.31 -9.58 20.81
C ILE A 286 -9.93 -10.19 22.15
N GLU A 287 -8.91 -9.66 22.82
CA GLU A 287 -8.50 -10.13 24.16
C GLU A 287 -9.66 -10.09 25.16
N ASN A 288 -10.46 -9.02 25.13
CA ASN A 288 -11.60 -8.80 26.00
C ASN A 288 -12.89 -9.54 25.58
N GLY A 289 -12.90 -10.19 24.40
CA GLY A 289 -14.08 -10.88 23.87
C GLY A 289 -15.18 -9.94 23.34
N ILE A 290 -14.85 -8.68 23.06
CA ILE A 290 -15.75 -7.71 22.42
C ILE A 290 -15.73 -7.91 20.90
N VAL A 291 -14.57 -8.25 20.34
CA VAL A 291 -14.36 -8.55 18.92
C VAL A 291 -14.05 -10.04 18.78
N ASP A 292 -14.72 -10.77 17.88
CA ASP A 292 -14.51 -12.21 17.74
C ASP A 292 -13.29 -12.54 16.87
N ALA A 293 -13.09 -11.76 15.80
CA ALA A 293 -11.90 -11.86 14.97
C ALA A 293 -11.56 -10.55 14.24
N THR A 294 -10.35 -10.49 13.67
CA THR A 294 -9.98 -9.50 12.66
C THR A 294 -9.21 -10.16 11.52
N ILE A 295 -9.27 -9.59 10.32
CA ILE A 295 -8.34 -9.96 9.24
C ILE A 295 -7.05 -9.16 9.39
N ALA A 296 -5.94 -9.85 9.64
CA ALA A 296 -4.61 -9.27 9.58
C ALA A 296 -4.05 -9.38 8.17
N GLN A 297 -3.76 -8.24 7.54
CA GLN A 297 -3.13 -8.18 6.23
C GLN A 297 -1.62 -8.49 6.33
N ASN A 298 -1.05 -9.11 5.30
CA ASN A 298 0.38 -9.39 5.22
C ASN A 298 1.20 -8.18 4.76
N THR A 299 1.16 -7.09 5.54
CA THR A 299 1.82 -5.83 5.19
C THR A 299 3.34 -5.97 5.11
N ALA A 300 3.98 -6.70 6.03
CA ALA A 300 5.40 -7.04 5.92
C ALA A 300 5.69 -7.84 4.63
N GLY A 301 4.81 -8.78 4.26
CA GLY A 301 4.88 -9.49 2.99
C GLY A 301 4.86 -8.58 1.77
N HIS A 302 4.08 -7.48 1.77
CA HIS A 302 4.08 -6.49 0.68
C HIS A 302 5.49 -5.94 0.41
N GLY A 303 6.25 -5.64 1.46
CA GLY A 303 7.61 -5.12 1.35
C GLY A 303 8.60 -6.20 0.92
N TYR A 304 8.58 -7.35 1.60
CA TYR A 304 9.54 -8.42 1.38
C TYR A 304 9.41 -9.04 -0.03
N ILE A 305 8.18 -9.42 -0.41
CA ILE A 305 7.90 -10.11 -1.68
C ILE A 305 8.25 -9.18 -2.85
N SER A 306 7.90 -7.90 -2.78
CA SER A 306 8.24 -6.91 -3.81
C SER A 306 9.75 -6.79 -4.01
N CYS A 307 10.52 -6.71 -2.93
CA CYS A 307 11.99 -6.65 -3.02
C CYS A 307 12.60 -7.96 -3.55
N MET A 308 12.05 -9.12 -3.18
CA MET A 308 12.50 -10.41 -3.72
C MET A 308 12.25 -10.51 -5.23
N ILE A 309 11.08 -10.07 -5.71
CA ILE A 309 10.78 -10.05 -7.14
C ILE A 309 11.78 -9.16 -7.88
N LEU A 310 12.03 -7.95 -7.37
CA LEU A 310 13.01 -7.02 -7.97
C LEU A 310 14.42 -7.61 -8.03
N LYS A 311 14.85 -8.31 -6.97
CA LYS A 311 16.12 -9.05 -6.96
C LYS A 311 16.17 -10.11 -8.06
N TYR A 312 15.13 -10.94 -8.18
CA TYR A 312 15.07 -11.94 -9.25
C TYR A 312 15.05 -11.31 -10.65
N MET A 313 14.31 -10.22 -10.86
CA MET A 313 14.32 -9.52 -12.14
C MET A 313 15.72 -9.00 -12.49
N GLY A 314 16.46 -8.53 -11.49
CA GLY A 314 17.88 -8.20 -11.58
C GLY A 314 18.79 -9.36 -12.00
N GLU A 315 18.44 -10.59 -11.62
CA GLU A 315 19.12 -11.84 -12.00
C GLU A 315 18.68 -12.40 -13.36
N GLY A 316 17.90 -11.62 -14.11
CA GLY A 316 17.43 -11.93 -15.46
C GLY A 316 16.06 -12.60 -15.54
N TYR A 317 15.34 -12.76 -14.42
CA TYR A 317 13.98 -13.27 -14.47
C TYR A 317 13.02 -12.24 -15.07
N LYS A 318 11.98 -12.73 -15.72
CA LYS A 318 10.90 -11.95 -16.34
C LYS A 318 9.54 -12.42 -15.85
N VAL A 319 8.57 -11.52 -15.89
CA VAL A 319 7.16 -11.83 -15.60
C VAL A 319 6.67 -12.88 -16.58
N LYS A 320 5.97 -13.92 -16.09
CA LYS A 320 5.28 -14.88 -16.93
C LYS A 320 4.02 -14.27 -17.55
N ASP A 321 3.68 -14.69 -18.77
CA ASP A 321 2.49 -14.24 -19.46
C ASP A 321 1.23 -14.40 -18.59
N GLY A 322 0.41 -13.35 -18.53
CA GLY A 322 -0.84 -13.33 -17.76
C GLY A 322 -0.67 -13.10 -16.26
N GLN A 323 0.56 -12.95 -15.75
CA GLN A 323 0.82 -12.63 -14.35
C GLN A 323 0.97 -11.13 -14.15
N TYR A 324 0.40 -10.61 -13.06
CA TYR A 324 0.52 -9.19 -12.68
C TYR A 324 0.21 -8.96 -11.19
N PHE A 325 -0.86 -9.56 -10.67
CA PHE A 325 -1.24 -9.39 -9.26
C PHE A 325 -0.72 -10.56 -8.44
N ILE A 326 -0.03 -10.28 -7.34
CA ILE A 326 0.34 -11.27 -6.33
C ILE A 326 -0.41 -10.91 -5.05
N ASN A 327 -1.36 -11.78 -4.69
CA ASN A 327 -2.01 -11.68 -3.38
C ASN A 327 -0.99 -12.03 -2.31
N ALA A 328 -0.58 -11.05 -1.51
CA ALA A 328 0.35 -11.26 -0.40
C ALA A 328 -0.29 -12.02 0.77
N GLY A 329 -1.61 -12.20 0.73
CA GLY A 329 -2.38 -12.97 1.68
C GLY A 329 -2.75 -12.19 2.95
N ASN A 330 -3.52 -12.86 3.77
CA ASN A 330 -4.01 -12.37 5.06
C ASN A 330 -4.25 -13.58 5.97
N VAL A 331 -4.42 -13.34 7.26
CA VAL A 331 -4.80 -14.36 8.24
C VAL A 331 -5.96 -13.85 9.07
N ILE A 332 -6.87 -14.76 9.43
CA ILE A 332 -7.88 -14.47 10.43
C ILE A 332 -7.25 -14.58 11.81
N VAL A 333 -7.39 -13.51 12.59
CA VAL A 333 -6.87 -13.41 13.94
C VAL A 333 -8.02 -13.48 14.91
N THR A 334 -7.94 -14.43 15.82
CA THR A 334 -8.89 -14.67 16.90
C THR A 334 -8.13 -14.62 18.23
N LYS A 335 -8.84 -14.79 19.35
CA LYS A 335 -8.22 -14.89 20.67
C LYS A 335 -7.18 -16.03 20.77
N ASP A 336 -7.34 -17.08 19.96
CA ASP A 336 -6.48 -18.27 20.01
C ASP A 336 -5.11 -18.04 19.36
N ASN A 337 -5.03 -17.20 18.33
CA ASN A 337 -3.79 -16.94 17.59
C ASN A 337 -3.33 -15.47 17.60
N GLN A 338 -3.99 -14.57 18.35
CA GLN A 338 -3.61 -13.14 18.41
C GLN A 338 -2.15 -12.86 18.83
N THR A 339 -1.47 -13.81 19.47
CA THR A 339 -0.04 -13.70 19.83
C THR A 339 0.89 -14.45 18.87
N THR A 340 0.35 -15.17 17.89
CA THR A 340 1.10 -16.03 16.96
C THR A 340 0.82 -15.75 15.49
N TYR A 341 -0.19 -14.94 15.16
CA TYR A 341 -0.62 -14.68 13.77
C TYR A 341 0.49 -14.10 12.89
N GLU A 342 1.45 -13.37 13.45
CA GLU A 342 2.61 -12.86 12.71
C GLU A 342 3.45 -14.01 12.11
N ALA A 343 3.60 -15.12 12.85
CA ALA A 343 4.30 -16.30 12.33
C ALA A 343 3.49 -17.02 11.22
N GLU A 344 2.15 -16.93 11.26
CA GLU A 344 1.30 -17.43 10.19
C GLU A 344 1.45 -16.56 8.93
N LEU A 345 1.50 -15.23 9.06
CA LEU A 345 1.78 -14.31 7.96
C LEU A 345 3.18 -14.51 7.37
N ASP A 346 4.18 -14.78 8.22
CA ASP A 346 5.52 -15.15 7.77
C ASP A 346 5.49 -16.44 6.93
N GLN A 347 4.73 -17.45 7.37
CA GLN A 347 4.57 -18.68 6.61
C GLN A 347 3.87 -18.44 5.26
N VAL A 348 2.82 -17.62 5.21
CA VAL A 348 2.17 -17.19 3.96
C VAL A 348 3.19 -16.55 3.03
N THR A 349 4.03 -15.66 3.55
CA THR A 349 5.13 -15.05 2.79
C THR A 349 6.07 -16.12 2.22
N GLN A 350 6.56 -17.05 3.04
CA GLN A 350 7.47 -18.11 2.59
C GLN A 350 6.84 -19.00 1.51
N ASP A 351 5.56 -19.33 1.63
CA ASP A 351 4.84 -20.14 0.64
C ASP A 351 4.75 -19.42 -0.72
N ILE A 352 4.54 -18.10 -0.73
CA ILE A 352 4.56 -17.29 -1.94
C ILE A 352 5.97 -17.25 -2.54
N LEU A 353 6.99 -17.01 -1.71
CA LEU A 353 8.39 -16.96 -2.15
C LEU A 353 8.81 -18.28 -2.82
N GLY A 354 8.42 -19.42 -2.26
CA GLY A 354 8.71 -20.75 -2.81
C GLY A 354 8.10 -21.02 -4.19
N LYS A 355 7.13 -20.20 -4.61
CA LYS A 355 6.43 -20.30 -5.90
C LYS A 355 6.80 -19.19 -6.88
N LEU A 356 7.56 -18.17 -6.48
CA LEU A 356 7.86 -17.02 -7.34
C LEU A 356 8.43 -17.43 -8.71
N THR A 357 9.42 -18.32 -8.74
CA THR A 357 10.11 -18.74 -9.97
C THR A 357 9.39 -19.83 -10.76
N THR A 358 8.31 -20.40 -10.21
CA THR A 358 7.53 -21.47 -10.85
C THR A 358 6.15 -21.01 -11.29
N GLU A 359 5.55 -20.01 -10.63
CA GLU A 359 4.21 -19.51 -10.94
C GLU A 359 4.24 -18.11 -11.56
N TYR A 360 5.11 -17.22 -11.09
CA TYR A 360 5.06 -15.79 -11.44
C TYR A 360 6.18 -15.33 -12.38
N LEU A 361 7.36 -15.90 -12.23
CA LEU A 361 8.58 -15.50 -12.94
C LEU A 361 9.14 -16.65 -13.78
N THR A 362 9.84 -16.32 -14.86
CA THR A 362 10.59 -17.27 -15.71
C THR A 362 11.93 -16.67 -16.10
N LYS A 363 12.93 -17.51 -16.37
CA LYS A 363 14.29 -17.05 -16.70
C LYS A 363 14.56 -17.13 -18.19
#